data_AF-A0A357WXA8-F1
#
_entry.id   AF-A0A357WXA8-F1
#
_cell.length_a   1.000
_cell.length_b   1.000
_cell.length_c   1.000
_cell.angle_alpha   90.00
_cell.angle_beta   90.00
_cell.angle_gamma   90.00
#
_symmetry.space_group_name_H-M   'P 1'
#
loop_
_entity.id
_entity.type
_entity.pdbx_description
1 polymer ?
#
loop_
_entity_poly.entity_id
_entity_poly.type
_entity_poly.pdbx_seq_one_letter_code
_entity_poly.pdbx_strand_id
1 'polypeptide(L)' 'MGFHFFAMVSRMKYITRWALMRNTRTENVSEHSHDVAVIAHALALLTNKRFGGKVDAGRCVLLALYQ' A
#
# COMPACT_ATOMS: atom_id res chain seq x y z
N MET A 1 5.09 -4.73 27.86
CA MET A 1 4.40 -3.83 26.91
C MET A 1 5.08 -4.00 25.56
N GLY A 2 4.39 -4.55 24.55
CA GLY A 2 4.86 -4.46 23.17
C GLY A 2 5.58 -5.69 22.61
N PHE A 3 4.84 -6.48 21.81
CA PHE A 3 5.28 -7.17 20.59
C PHE A 3 4.08 -7.38 19.64
N HIS A 4 3.13 -6.45 19.62
CA HIS A 4 1.87 -6.62 18.88
C HIS A 4 1.86 -5.90 17.53
N PHE A 5 2.89 -5.12 17.19
CA PHE A 5 2.91 -4.35 15.95
C PHE A 5 2.68 -5.23 14.72
N PHE A 6 3.55 -6.23 14.50
CA PHE A 6 3.39 -7.15 13.37
C PHE A 6 2.14 -8.03 13.48
N ALA A 7 1.67 -8.32 14.69
CA ALA A 7 0.39 -9.00 14.90
C ALA A 7 -0.79 -8.15 14.42
N MET A 8 -0.76 -6.83 14.64
CA MET A 8 -1.76 -5.89 14.14
C MET A 8 -1.65 -5.70 12.63
N VAL A 9 -0.44 -5.58 12.08
CA VAL A 9 -0.23 -5.51 10.62
C VAL A 9 -0.76 -6.77 9.93
N SER A 10 -0.52 -7.96 10.49
CA SER A 10 -1.04 -9.22 9.95
C SER A 10 -2.58 -9.28 9.88
N ARG A 11 -3.28 -8.44 10.67
CA ARG A 11 -4.75 -8.35 10.67
C ARG A 11 -5.32 -7.51 9.54
N MET A 12 -4.51 -6.75 8.80
CA MET A 12 -4.98 -5.98 7.63
C MET A 12 -5.72 -6.83 6.61
N LYS A 13 -5.34 -8.12 6.46
CA LYS A 13 -6.02 -9.07 5.57
C LYS A 13 -7.48 -9.36 5.95
N TYR A 14 -7.88 -9.07 7.19
CA TYR A 14 -9.24 -9.27 7.69
C TYR A 14 -10.11 -8.02 7.55
N ILE A 15 -9.54 -6.88 7.18
CA ILE A 15 -10.26 -5.63 6.98
C ILE A 15 -10.66 -5.55 5.51
N THR A 16 -11.94 -5.73 5.22
CA THR A 16 -12.48 -5.66 3.85
C THR A 16 -12.75 -4.22 3.44
N ARG A 17 -12.55 -3.91 2.16
CA ARG A 17 -12.87 -2.62 1.55
C ARG A 17 -14.21 -2.70 0.82
N TRP A 18 -14.76 -1.53 0.48
CA TRP A 18 -16.00 -1.41 -0.31
C TRP A 18 -17.22 -2.09 0.33
N ALA A 19 -17.33 -2.01 1.66
CA ALA A 19 -18.36 -2.71 2.45
C ALA A 19 -19.81 -2.32 2.11
N LEU A 20 -20.01 -1.15 1.49
CA LEU A 20 -21.33 -0.65 1.10
C LEU A 20 -21.75 -1.05 -0.33
N MET A 21 -20.92 -1.81 -1.04
CA MET A 21 -21.15 -2.18 -2.43
C MET A 21 -21.08 -3.70 -2.62
N ARG A 22 -21.81 -4.22 -3.60
CA ARG A 22 -21.66 -5.61 -4.05
C ARG A 22 -20.36 -5.75 -4.83
N ASN A 23 -19.44 -6.56 -4.34
CA ASN A 23 -18.15 -6.82 -4.98
C ASN A 23 -18.18 -8.15 -5.75
N THR A 24 -17.64 -8.17 -6.97
CA THR A 24 -17.41 -9.41 -7.72
C THR A 24 -16.35 -10.28 -7.05
N ARG A 25 -15.29 -9.64 -6.51
CA ARG A 25 -14.29 -10.22 -5.62
C ARG A 25 -14.05 -9.22 -4.49
N THR A 26 -14.10 -9.67 -3.24
CA THR A 26 -13.79 -8.83 -2.09
C THR A 26 -12.30 -8.49 -2.06
N GLU A 27 -11.99 -7.20 -1.89
CA GLU A 27 -10.64 -6.67 -1.66
C GLU A 27 -10.44 -6.41 -0.16
N ASN A 28 -9.28 -6.75 0.39
CA ASN A 28 -8.88 -6.40 1.75
C ASN A 28 -7.76 -5.33 1.79
N VAL A 29 -7.54 -4.72 2.95
CA VAL A 29 -6.54 -3.65 3.12
C VAL A 29 -5.12 -4.13 2.82
N SER A 30 -4.78 -5.38 3.13
CA SER A 30 -3.44 -5.93 2.83
C SER A 30 -3.18 -6.03 1.31
N GLU A 31 -4.19 -6.44 0.53
CA GLU A 31 -4.11 -6.49 -0.93
C GLU A 31 -3.98 -5.07 -1.49
N HIS A 32 -4.85 -4.17 -1.04
CA HIS A 32 -4.85 -2.78 -1.47
C HIS A 32 -3.52 -2.07 -1.19
N SER A 33 -2.97 -2.19 0.02
CA SER A 33 -1.67 -1.56 0.35
C SER A 33 -0.51 -2.13 -0.46
N HIS A 34 -0.56 -3.41 -0.84
CA HIS A 34 0.43 -3.98 -1.75
C HIS A 34 0.34 -3.35 -3.14
N ASP A 35 -0.87 -3.28 -3.71
CA ASP A 35 -1.09 -2.69 -5.04
C ASP A 35 -0.69 -1.21 -5.07
N VAL A 36 -1.03 -0.45 -4.03
CA VAL A 36 -0.61 0.96 -3.89
C VAL A 36 0.91 1.08 -3.79
N ALA A 37 1.60 0.18 -3.09
CA ALA A 37 3.07 0.21 -3.00
C ALA A 37 3.73 -0.03 -4.37
N VAL A 38 3.22 -0.97 -5.16
CA VAL A 38 3.71 -1.23 -6.52
C VAL A 38 3.47 -0.02 -7.43
N ILE A 39 2.29 0.59 -7.37
CA ILE A 39 1.95 1.78 -8.16
C ILE A 39 2.80 2.98 -7.73
N ALA A 40 2.95 3.23 -6.43
CA ALA A 40 3.74 4.33 -5.89
C ALA A 40 5.22 4.21 -6.32
N HIS A 41 5.77 3.00 -6.31
CA HIS A 41 7.11 2.73 -6.84
C HIS A 41 7.22 3.11 -8.33
N ALA A 42 6.28 2.64 -9.15
CA ALA A 42 6.27 2.92 -10.59
C ALA A 42 6.16 4.43 -10.87
N LEU A 43 5.29 5.13 -10.13
CA LEU A 43 5.14 6.58 -10.22
C LEU A 43 6.41 7.31 -9.80
N ALA A 44 7.06 6.91 -8.70
CA ALA A 44 8.32 7.51 -8.25
C ALA A 44 9.42 7.36 -9.31
N LEU A 45 9.55 6.18 -9.92
CA LEU A 45 10.49 5.96 -11.02
C LEU A 45 10.15 6.79 -12.25
N LEU A 46 8.86 6.91 -12.60
CA LEU A 46 8.41 7.72 -13.72
C LEU A 46 8.73 9.21 -13.49
N THR A 47 8.42 9.73 -12.30
CA THR A 47 8.75 11.10 -11.88
C THR A 47 10.24 11.39 -12.01
N ASN A 48 11.09 10.48 -11.53
CA ASN A 48 12.53 10.65 -11.61
C ASN A 48 13.08 10.55 -13.05
N LYS A 49 12.55 9.62 -13.86
CA LYS A 49 13.08 9.35 -15.21
C LYS A 49 12.54 10.28 -16.29
N ARG A 50 11.31 10.78 -16.16
CA ARG A 50 10.61 11.50 -17.23
C ARG A 50 10.26 12.94 -16.88
N PHE A 51 10.16 13.27 -15.59
CA PHE A 51 9.64 14.57 -15.14
C PHE A 51 10.66 15.38 -14.32
N GLY A 52 11.93 14.95 -14.28
CA GLY A 52 13.00 15.67 -13.58
C GLY A 52 12.88 15.70 -12.06
N GLY A 53 12.00 14.87 -11.48
CA GLY A 53 11.87 14.76 -10.04
C GLY A 53 13.06 14.07 -9.38
N LYS A 54 13.18 14.24 -8.05
CA LYS A 54 14.21 13.61 -7.22
C LYS A 54 13.58 13.01 -5.97
N VAL A 55 12.64 12.09 -6.16
CA VAL A 55 11.95 11.39 -5.06
C VAL A 55 12.64 10.06 -4.75
N ASP A 56 12.63 9.66 -3.48
CA ASP A 56 13.13 8.36 -3.05
C ASP A 56 12.05 7.29 -3.24
N ALA A 57 12.22 6.43 -4.24
CA ALA A 57 11.26 5.38 -4.56
C ALA A 57 11.11 4.35 -3.43
N GLY A 58 12.18 4.06 -2.68
CA GLY A 58 12.13 3.14 -1.53
C GLY A 58 11.30 3.73 -0.40
N ARG A 59 11.45 5.04 -0.14
CA ARG A 59 10.61 5.76 0.82
C ARG A 59 9.14 5.81 0.38
N CYS A 60 8.86 6.01 -0.90
CA CYS A 60 7.49 5.97 -1.43
C CYS A 60 6.82 4.60 -1.19
N VAL A 61 7.54 3.51 -1.44
CA VAL A 61 7.06 2.14 -1.17
C VAL A 61 6.79 1.94 0.33
N LEU A 62 7.72 2.35 1.19
CA LEU A 62 7.58 2.18 2.63
C LEU A 62 6.34 2.91 3.16
N LEU A 63 6.12 4.15 2.70
CA LEU A 63 4.93 4.93 3.07
C LEU A 63 3.64 4.27 2.58
N ALA A 64 3.64 3.75 1.35
CA ALA A 64 2.49 3.08 0.77
C ALA A 64 2.12 1.76 1.46
N LEU A 65 3.10 1.01 1.99
CA LEU A 65 2.85 -0.24 2.70
C LEU A 65 2.16 -0.04 4.06
N TYR A 66 2.35 1.12 4.70
CA TYR A 66 1.83 1.42 6.04
C TYR A 66 0.77 2.54 6.04
N GLN A 67 0.02 2.68 4.94
CA GLN A 67 -1.13 3.59 4.83
C GLN A 67 -2.34 3.14 5.65
#